data_AF-A0ABD0QRQ5-F1
#
_entry.id   AF-A0ABD0QRQ5-F1
#
_cell.length_a   1.000
_cell.length_b   1.000
_cell.length_c   1.000
_cell.angle_alpha   90.00
_cell.angle_beta   90.00
_cell.angle_gamma   90.00
#
_symmetry.space_group_name_H-M   'P 1'
#
loop_
_entity.id
_entity.type
_entity.pdbx_description
1 polymer ?
#
loop_
_entity_poly.entity_id
_entity_poly.type
_entity_poly.pdbx_seq_one_letter_code
_entity_poly.pdbx_strand_id
1 'polypeptide(L)'
;PTIKYEEQPDFVTETGGTLHLYQLEGLNWLRFSWAQGTDTILADEMGLGKTIQTIVFLYSLFKEGHTKGPFLVSAPLSTIINWEREFEMWAPDFYVVTYTGDKDSRAIIRENEFTFDDTAVKGGKKAFKLR
;
A
#
# COMPACT_ATOMS: atom_id res chain seq x y z
N PRO A 1 3.43 -15.88 -1.62
CA PRO A 1 4.82 -16.39 -1.63
C PRO A 1 5.26 -17.05 -0.31
N THR A 2 5.70 -18.31 -0.36
CA THR A 2 6.17 -19.07 0.81
C THR A 2 7.70 -19.10 0.97
N ILE A 3 8.44 -18.62 -0.04
CA ILE A 3 9.90 -18.56 0.01
C ILE A 3 10.32 -17.37 0.87
N LYS A 4 11.07 -17.68 1.93
CA LYS A 4 11.67 -16.71 2.85
C LYS A 4 12.82 -15.98 2.16
N TYR A 5 12.88 -14.67 2.33
CA TYR A 5 14.04 -13.87 2.00
C TYR A 5 15.10 -14.02 3.11
N GLU A 6 16.25 -14.58 2.78
CA GLU A 6 17.40 -14.61 3.70
C GLU A 6 18.17 -13.29 3.71
N GLU A 7 18.09 -12.53 2.60
CA GLU A 7 18.65 -11.19 2.44
C GLU A 7 17.57 -10.25 1.90
N GLN A 8 17.77 -8.94 2.02
CA GLN A 8 16.78 -7.98 1.51
C GLN A 8 16.62 -8.11 -0.02
N PRO A 9 15.40 -8.02 -0.57
CA PRO A 9 15.18 -8.16 -2.01
C PRO A 9 15.85 -7.05 -2.84
N ASP A 10 16.26 -7.37 -4.06
CA ASP A 10 16.93 -6.42 -4.97
C ASP A 10 16.10 -5.16 -5.23
N PHE A 11 14.79 -5.29 -5.41
CA PHE A 11 13.89 -4.15 -5.64
C PHE A 11 13.81 -3.19 -4.43
N VAL A 12 14.23 -3.61 -3.24
CA VAL A 12 14.40 -2.73 -2.06
C VAL A 12 15.78 -2.09 -2.08
N THR A 13 16.82 -2.87 -2.37
CA THR A 13 18.19 -2.36 -2.50
C THR A 13 18.29 -1.27 -3.57
N GLU A 14 17.59 -1.43 -4.69
CA GLU A 14 17.52 -0.47 -5.80
C GLU A 14 16.93 0.89 -5.40
N THR A 15 16.11 0.96 -4.35
CA THR A 15 15.59 2.23 -3.85
C THR A 15 16.61 2.99 -2.99
N GLY A 16 17.73 2.37 -2.63
CA GLY A 16 18.70 2.89 -1.67
C GLY A 16 18.26 2.74 -0.20
N GLY A 17 17.12 2.08 0.05
CA GLY A 17 16.68 1.72 1.39
C GLY A 17 17.41 0.49 1.93
N THR A 18 17.58 0.43 3.25
CA THR A 18 18.13 -0.73 3.95
C THR A 18 17.17 -1.14 5.05
N LEU A 19 16.68 -2.38 5.00
CA LEU A 19 15.84 -2.92 6.06
C LEU A 19 16.68 -3.34 7.26
N HIS A 20 16.17 -3.08 8.45
CA HIS A 20 16.68 -3.77 9.63
C HIS A 20 16.30 -5.26 9.61
N LEU A 21 17.09 -6.11 10.27
CA LEU A 21 16.86 -7.56 10.28
C LEU A 21 15.44 -7.93 10.76
N TYR A 22 14.97 -7.28 11.83
CA TYR A 22 13.62 -7.50 12.36
C TYR A 22 12.52 -7.06 11.37
N GLN A 23 12.79 -6.10 10.48
CA GLN A 23 11.86 -5.69 9.43
C GLN A 23 11.81 -6.72 8.30
N LEU A 24 12.94 -7.34 7.97
CA LEU A 24 12.97 -8.46 7.03
C LEU A 24 12.23 -9.68 7.59
N GLU A 25 12.36 -9.95 8.89
CA GLU A 25 11.57 -10.99 9.57
C GLU A 25 10.07 -10.68 9.54
N GLY A 26 9.67 -9.45 9.86
CA GLY A 26 8.27 -9.00 9.76
C GLY A 26 7.72 -9.11 8.33
N LEU A 27 8.50 -8.72 7.33
CA LEU A 27 8.16 -8.87 5.91
C LEU A 27 7.92 -10.34 5.54
N ASN A 28 8.83 -11.23 5.95
CA ASN A 28 8.69 -12.67 5.69
C ASN A 28 7.44 -13.24 6.36
N TRP A 29 7.13 -12.83 7.60
CA TRP A 29 5.93 -13.26 8.30
C TRP A 29 4.64 -12.77 7.63
N LEU A 30 4.59 -11.51 7.17
CA LEU A 30 3.46 -10.98 6.43
C LEU A 30 3.24 -11.72 5.10
N ARG A 31 4.31 -11.95 4.33
CA ARG A 31 4.27 -12.69 3.06
C ARG A 31 3.78 -14.12 3.24
N PHE A 32 4.27 -14.80 4.28
CA PHE A 32 3.84 -16.16 4.63
C PHE A 32 2.35 -16.18 5.01
N SER A 33 1.91 -15.29 5.90
CA SER A 33 0.52 -15.24 6.35
C SER A 33 -0.45 -14.93 5.21
N TRP A 34 -0.08 -14.00 4.32
CA TRP A 34 -0.83 -13.72 3.11
C TRP A 34 -0.95 -14.95 2.19
N ALA A 35 0.13 -15.72 2.04
CA ALA A 35 0.12 -16.94 1.23
C ALA A 35 -0.81 -18.03 1.79
N GLN A 36 -1.11 -18.00 3.09
CA GLN A 36 -2.07 -18.90 3.74
C GLN A 36 -3.52 -18.35 3.71
N GLY A 37 -3.73 -17.11 3.24
CA GLY A 37 -5.04 -16.45 3.31
C GLY A 37 -5.46 -16.06 4.73
N THR A 38 -4.49 -15.87 5.63
CA THR A 38 -4.73 -15.49 7.02
C THR A 38 -4.50 -13.99 7.21
N ASP A 39 -5.51 -13.31 7.75
CA ASP A 39 -5.42 -11.90 8.09
C ASP A 39 -4.47 -11.65 9.27
N THR A 40 -3.74 -10.53 9.23
CA THR A 40 -2.65 -10.24 10.18
C THR A 40 -2.83 -8.91 10.89
N ILE A 41 -2.39 -8.83 12.15
CA ILE A 41 -2.20 -7.58 12.89
C ILE A 41 -0.71 -7.42 13.18
N LEU A 42 -0.10 -6.38 12.61
CA LEU A 42 1.30 -6.02 12.87
C LEU A 42 1.38 -5.11 14.11
N ALA A 43 1.65 -5.70 15.27
CA ALA A 43 1.51 -5.06 16.59
C ALA A 43 2.86 -4.69 17.25
N ASP A 44 3.88 -4.38 16.45
CA ASP A 44 5.20 -4.00 16.96
C ASP A 44 5.18 -2.67 17.73
N GLU A 45 6.23 -2.40 18.51
CA GLU A 45 6.41 -1.13 19.20
C GLU A 45 6.39 0.08 18.24
N MET A 46 5.97 1.23 18.76
CA MET A 46 5.94 2.47 18.00
C MET A 46 7.36 2.88 17.58
N GLY A 47 7.54 3.28 16.33
CA GLY A 47 8.85 3.69 15.80
C GLY A 47 9.66 2.59 15.12
N LEU A 48 9.29 1.31 15.23
CA LEU A 48 9.99 0.19 14.57
C LEU A 48 9.74 0.07 13.05
N GLY A 49 9.16 1.09 12.42
CA GLY A 49 8.99 1.11 10.96
C GLY A 49 7.91 0.18 10.42
N LYS A 50 6.80 -0.01 11.15
CA LYS A 50 5.60 -0.73 10.67
C LYS A 50 5.10 -0.23 9.30
N THR A 51 5.20 1.09 9.07
CA THR A 51 4.88 1.71 7.78
C THR A 51 5.75 1.13 6.66
N ILE A 52 7.07 1.12 6.85
CA ILE A 52 8.04 0.60 5.88
C ILE A 52 7.81 -0.90 5.63
N GLN A 53 7.66 -1.69 6.70
CA GLN A 53 7.36 -3.13 6.59
C GLN A 53 6.08 -3.38 5.78
N THR A 54 5.03 -2.58 6.01
CA THR A 54 3.75 -2.69 5.28
C THR A 54 3.93 -2.33 3.81
N ILE A 55 4.63 -1.23 3.50
CA ILE A 55 4.86 -0.79 2.12
C ILE A 55 5.68 -1.83 1.35
N VAL A 56 6.80 -2.28 1.91
CA VAL A 56 7.66 -3.28 1.27
C VAL A 56 6.93 -4.61 1.12
N PHE A 57 6.06 -4.99 2.07
CA PHE A 57 5.20 -6.14 1.93
C PHE A 57 4.30 -6.04 0.69
N LEU A 58 3.55 -4.95 0.54
CA LEU A 58 2.69 -4.74 -0.64
C LEU A 58 3.53 -4.71 -1.93
N TYR A 59 4.68 -4.03 -1.89
CA TYR A 59 5.57 -3.91 -3.04
C TYR A 59 6.13 -5.27 -3.49
N SER A 60 6.48 -6.15 -2.53
CA SER A 60 6.92 -7.51 -2.83
C SER A 60 5.87 -8.31 -3.60
N LEU A 61 4.59 -8.20 -3.21
CA LEU A 61 3.50 -8.91 -3.88
C LEU A 61 3.30 -8.41 -5.31
N PHE A 62 3.47 -7.12 -5.54
CA PHE A 62 3.39 -6.51 -6.86
C PHE A 62 4.57 -6.89 -7.75
N LYS A 63 5.80 -6.73 -7.26
CA LYS A 63 7.03 -7.02 -8.02
C LYS A 63 7.12 -8.48 -8.46
N GLU A 64 6.64 -9.39 -7.62
CA GLU A 64 6.58 -10.82 -7.94
C GLU A 64 5.34 -11.22 -8.76
N GLY A 65 4.44 -10.27 -9.05
CA GLY A 65 3.26 -10.52 -9.87
C GLY A 65 2.16 -11.33 -9.20
N HIS A 66 2.17 -11.46 -7.86
CA HIS A 66 1.14 -12.18 -7.11
C HIS A 66 -0.19 -11.43 -7.06
N THR A 67 -0.15 -10.11 -7.00
CA THR A 67 -1.32 -9.24 -7.13
C THR A 67 -0.88 -7.87 -7.60
N LYS A 68 -1.68 -7.24 -8.47
CA LYS A 68 -1.42 -5.89 -8.98
C LYS A 68 -2.20 -4.80 -8.21
N GLY A 69 -2.88 -5.17 -7.13
CA GLY A 69 -3.80 -4.29 -6.40
C GLY A 69 -5.23 -4.31 -6.97
N PRO A 70 -6.09 -3.34 -6.60
CA PRO A 70 -5.79 -2.16 -5.77
C PRO A 70 -5.58 -2.49 -4.29
N PHE A 71 -4.78 -1.68 -3.59
CA PHE A 71 -4.59 -1.74 -2.14
C PHE A 71 -5.14 -0.47 -1.48
N LEU A 72 -5.92 -0.62 -0.41
CA LEU A 72 -6.42 0.50 0.38
C LEU A 72 -5.59 0.66 1.65
N VAL A 73 -4.96 1.83 1.82
CA VAL A 73 -4.28 2.22 3.06
C VAL A 73 -5.08 3.33 3.72
N SER A 74 -5.61 3.05 4.92
CA SER A 74 -6.31 4.03 5.74
C SER A 74 -5.42 4.43 6.92
N ALA A 75 -5.16 5.71 7.07
CA ALA A 75 -4.33 6.26 8.14
C ALA A 75 -4.90 7.59 8.67
N PRO A 76 -4.54 8.03 9.89
CA PRO A 76 -4.90 9.35 10.39
C PRO A 76 -4.46 10.46 9.42
N LEU A 77 -5.27 11.52 9.30
CA LEU A 77 -4.99 12.62 8.36
C LEU A 77 -3.58 13.21 8.51
N SER A 78 -3.10 13.31 9.76
CA SER A 78 -1.77 13.85 10.08
C SER A 78 -0.61 13.03 9.53
N THR A 79 -0.81 11.75 9.20
CA THR A 79 0.26 10.86 8.72
C THR A 79 0.18 10.57 7.23
N ILE A 80 -0.85 11.04 6.52
CA ILE A 80 -1.03 10.78 5.08
C ILE A 80 0.19 11.23 4.26
N ILE A 81 0.70 12.45 4.51
CA ILE A 81 1.89 12.96 3.81
C ILE A 81 3.13 12.11 4.10
N ASN A 82 3.23 11.55 5.32
CA ASN A 82 4.31 10.64 5.65
C ASN A 82 4.18 9.34 4.84
N TRP A 83 2.98 8.76 4.77
CA TRP A 83 2.74 7.56 3.96
C TRP A 83 3.09 7.76 2.49
N GLU A 84 2.69 8.89 1.90
CA GLU A 84 3.02 9.25 0.52
C GLU A 84 4.54 9.27 0.28
N ARG A 85 5.30 9.97 1.13
CA ARG A 85 6.77 10.02 1.04
C ARG A 85 7.43 8.65 1.18
N GLU A 86 6.95 7.82 2.11
CA GLU A 86 7.48 6.48 2.31
C GLU A 86 7.14 5.58 1.10
N PHE A 87 5.98 5.73 0.47
CA PHE A 87 5.67 5.02 -0.77
C PHE A 87 6.57 5.45 -1.92
N GLU A 88 6.81 6.75 -2.10
CA GLU A 88 7.74 7.27 -3.11
C GLU A 88 9.16 6.69 -2.93
N MET A 89 9.62 6.57 -1.68
CA MET A 89 10.93 6.01 -1.38
C MET A 89 10.98 4.48 -1.51
N TRP A 90 10.04 3.75 -0.91
CA TRP A 90 10.14 2.29 -0.75
C TRP A 90 9.42 1.49 -1.83
N ALA A 91 8.55 2.12 -2.62
CA ALA A 91 7.78 1.49 -3.68
C ALA A 91 7.58 2.44 -4.89
N PRO A 92 8.67 2.92 -5.53
CA PRO A 92 8.60 3.98 -6.55
C PRO A 92 7.76 3.62 -7.79
N ASP A 93 7.56 2.33 -8.08
CA ASP A 93 6.74 1.89 -9.22
C ASP A 93 5.23 1.84 -8.89
N PHE A 94 4.82 2.13 -7.65
CA PHE A 94 3.41 2.20 -7.30
C PHE A 94 2.77 3.49 -7.81
N TYR A 95 1.58 3.34 -8.39
CA TYR A 95 0.69 4.47 -8.61
C TYR A 95 -0.10 4.74 -7.32
N VAL A 96 0.33 5.74 -6.54
CA VAL A 96 -0.28 6.08 -5.25
C VAL A 96 -1.20 7.29 -5.42
N VAL A 97 -2.47 7.13 -5.06
CA VAL A 97 -3.48 8.19 -5.12
C VAL A 97 -3.88 8.60 -3.70
N THR A 98 -3.50 9.80 -3.30
CA THR A 98 -3.86 10.38 -2.00
C THR A 98 -5.30 10.91 -2.01
N TYR A 99 -6.25 10.10 -1.52
CA TYR A 99 -7.67 10.45 -1.51
C TYR A 99 -8.08 11.33 -0.31
N THR A 100 -7.69 12.60 -0.34
CA THR A 100 -8.02 13.60 0.70
C THR A 100 -8.59 14.90 0.09
N GLY A 101 -8.79 15.95 0.89
CA GLY A 101 -9.35 17.23 0.44
C GLY A 101 -10.86 17.34 0.64
N ASP A 102 -11.47 18.40 0.12
CA ASP A 102 -12.90 18.66 0.26
C ASP A 102 -13.74 17.82 -0.73
N LYS A 103 -15.04 18.13 -0.82
CA LYS A 103 -15.96 17.38 -1.70
C LYS A 103 -15.55 17.48 -3.17
N ASP A 104 -15.12 18.66 -3.60
CA ASP A 104 -14.86 18.98 -5.00
C ASP A 104 -13.48 18.44 -5.40
N SER A 105 -12.45 18.58 -4.55
CA SER A 105 -11.16 17.91 -4.73
C SER A 105 -11.32 16.40 -4.91
N ARG A 106 -12.11 15.74 -4.04
CA ARG A 106 -12.35 14.30 -4.17
C ARG A 106 -13.19 13.93 -5.40
N ALA A 107 -14.02 14.85 -5.91
CA ALA A 107 -14.74 14.62 -7.17
C ALA A 107 -13.78 14.56 -8.34
N ILE A 108 -12.85 15.52 -8.41
CA ILE A 108 -11.78 15.55 -9.41
C ILE A 108 -10.95 14.26 -9.35
N ILE A 109 -10.55 13.81 -8.15
CA ILE A 109 -9.79 12.56 -8.01
C ILE A 109 -10.59 11.36 -8.55
N ARG A 110 -11.87 11.22 -8.20
CA ARG A 110 -12.69 10.10 -8.72
C ARG A 110 -12.81 10.12 -10.24
N GLU A 111 -12.97 11.30 -10.82
CA GLU A 111 -13.14 11.50 -12.26
C GLU A 111 -11.88 11.20 -13.06
N ASN A 112 -10.69 11.47 -12.51
CA ASN A 112 -9.44 11.40 -13.26
C ASN A 112 -8.50 10.25 -12.84
N GLU A 113 -8.62 9.73 -11.61
CA GLU A 113 -7.61 8.82 -11.04
C GLU A 113 -8.09 7.38 -10.83
N PHE A 114 -9.41 7.13 -10.79
CA PHE A 114 -9.96 5.82 -10.41
C PHE A 114 -10.00 4.82 -11.57
N THR A 115 -9.99 5.29 -12.82
CA THR A 115 -10.12 4.46 -14.02
C THR A 115 -9.59 5.22 -15.23
N PHE A 116 -8.98 4.49 -16.16
CA PHE A 116 -8.59 5.01 -17.48
C PHE A 116 -9.74 4.99 -18.49
N ASP A 117 -10.88 4.38 -18.14
CA ASP A 117 -12.09 4.34 -18.96
C ASP A 117 -13.02 5.50 -18.58
N ASP A 118 -13.12 6.49 -19.47
CA ASP A 118 -14.00 7.66 -19.36
C ASP A 118 -15.47 7.30 -19.13
N THR A 119 -15.90 6.09 -19.50
CA THR A 119 -17.29 5.65 -19.35
C THR A 119 -17.60 5.04 -17.98
N ALA A 120 -16.58 4.64 -17.22
CA ALA A 120 -16.74 4.00 -15.92
C ALA A 120 -17.03 5.01 -14.78
N VAL A 121 -16.62 6.28 -14.91
CA VAL A 121 -16.92 7.35 -13.92
C VAL A 121 -18.21 8.12 -14.22
N LYS A 122 -19.24 7.46 -14.78
CA LYS A 122 -20.56 8.10 -14.87
C LYS A 122 -21.11 8.30 -13.46
N GLY A 123 -21.00 9.55 -12.97
CA GLY A 123 -21.41 10.00 -11.65
C GLY A 123 -22.72 9.33 -11.22
N GLY A 124 -22.63 8.50 -10.18
CA GLY A 124 -23.76 7.74 -9.68
C GLY A 124 -24.96 8.64 -9.40
N LYS A 125 -26.13 8.25 -9.94
CA LYS A 125 -27.43 8.75 -9.48
C LYS A 125 -27.47 8.67 -7.95
N LYS A 126 -27.95 9.76 -7.32
CA LYS A 126 -28.10 10.00 -5.88
C LYS A 126 -28.07 8.72 -5.01
N ALA A 127 -27.14 8.71 -4.05
CA ALA A 127 -26.97 7.71 -3.01
C ALA A 127 -28.31 7.10 -2.57
N PHE A 128 -28.44 5.79 -2.76
CA PHE A 128 -29.53 5.01 -2.20
C PHE A 128 -29.45 5.17 -0.67
N LYS A 129 -30.43 5.88 -0.08
CA LYS A 129 -30.60 5.89 1.38
C LYS A 129 -30.88 4.45 1.79
N LEU A 130 -29.98 3.84 2.57
CA LEU A 130 -30.35 2.67 3.35
C LEU A 130 -31.53 3.07 4.26
N ARG A 131 -32.63 2.33 4.13
CA ARG A 131 -33.73 2.32 5.09
C ARG A 131 -33.35 1.46 6.28
#